data_AF-J2NJK3-F1
#
_entry.id   AF-J2NJK3-F1
#
_cell.length_a   1.000
_cell.length_b   1.000
_cell.length_c   1.000
_cell.angle_alpha   90.00
_cell.angle_beta   90.00
_cell.angle_gamma   90.00
#
_symmetry.space_group_name_H-M   'P 1'
#
loop_
_entity.id
_entity.type
_entity.pdbx_description
1 polymer ?
#
loop_
_entity_poly.entity_id
_entity_poly.type
_entity_poly.pdbx_seq_one_letter_code
_entity_poly.pdbx_strand_id
1 'polypeptide(L)'
;MKTLNRNDLIELAQTTGRSIEEVMQIAKQNGWNYSETTEPAKRLRGLDNTADALAMMKQAREQTLANLYKNDPIVRESLNAQAAIEQAFYSQSNDKPSNLIYDGQGNFKGIKQSIISGTQATDKNQADMMRAIKADIYKRFGVEE
;
A
#
# COMPACT_ATOMS: atom_id res chain seq x y z
N MET A 1 -23.56 42.73 14.93
CA MET A 1 -23.46 41.26 14.99
C MET A 1 -22.32 40.82 14.09
N LYS A 2 -21.47 39.89 14.52
CA LYS A 2 -20.42 39.34 13.65
C LYS A 2 -21.05 38.26 12.76
N THR A 3 -20.93 38.42 11.45
CA THR A 3 -21.51 37.51 10.46
C THR A 3 -20.41 36.70 9.80
N LEU A 4 -20.68 35.43 9.56
CA LEU A 4 -19.73 34.49 8.98
C LEU A 4 -20.31 33.96 7.66
N ASN A 5 -19.56 34.10 6.57
CA ASN A 5 -19.99 33.64 5.25
C ASN A 5 -19.51 32.21 5.00
N ARG A 6 -20.06 31.57 3.97
CA ARG A 6 -19.69 30.19 3.60
C ARG A 6 -18.21 30.05 3.23
N ASN A 7 -17.63 31.05 2.55
CA ASN A 7 -16.22 31.02 2.17
C ASN A 7 -15.31 31.10 3.41
N ASP A 8 -15.67 31.93 4.39
CA ASP A 8 -14.94 32.05 5.66
C ASP A 8 -14.99 30.74 6.46
N LEU A 9 -16.14 30.03 6.45
CA LEU A 9 -16.26 28.70 7.07
C LEU A 9 -15.32 27.67 6.41
N ILE A 10 -15.20 27.71 5.09
CA ILE A 10 -14.33 26.79 4.34
C ILE A 10 -12.86 27.11 4.64
N GLU A 11 -12.47 28.37 4.64
CA GLU A 11 -11.11 28.80 4.97
C GLU A 11 -10.75 28.46 6.43
N LEU A 12 -11.68 28.68 7.36
CA LEU A 12 -11.51 28.29 8.77
C LEU A 12 -11.40 26.76 8.92
N ALA A 13 -12.20 25.99 8.19
CA ALA A 13 -12.09 24.52 8.18
C ALA A 13 -10.73 24.05 7.65
N GLN A 14 -10.25 24.65 6.55
CA GLN A 14 -8.96 24.33 5.96
C GLN A 14 -7.77 24.71 6.85
N THR A 15 -7.83 25.86 7.52
CA THR A 15 -6.77 26.34 8.41
C THR A 15 -6.73 25.61 9.75
N THR A 16 -7.90 25.23 10.28
CA THR A 16 -7.98 24.52 11.57
C THR A 16 -7.93 23.00 11.45
N GLY A 17 -8.05 22.47 10.23
CA GLY A 17 -8.13 21.03 9.97
C GLY A 17 -9.41 20.37 10.50
N ARG A 18 -10.42 21.17 10.86
CA ARG A 18 -11.70 20.72 11.42
C ARG A 18 -12.77 20.65 10.34
N SER A 19 -13.82 19.87 10.59
CA SER A 19 -14.96 19.83 9.67
C SER A 19 -15.71 21.17 9.65
N ILE A 20 -16.33 21.50 8.52
CA ILE A 20 -17.14 22.73 8.37
C ILE A 20 -18.27 22.76 9.43
N GLU A 21 -18.83 21.61 9.77
CA GLU A 21 -19.85 21.44 10.81
C GLU A 21 -19.32 21.86 12.19
N GLU A 22 -18.13 21.40 12.58
CA GLU A 22 -17.49 21.76 13.85
C GLU A 22 -17.14 23.24 13.91
N VAL A 23 -16.59 23.79 12.84
CA VAL A 23 -16.27 25.23 12.75
C VAL A 23 -17.54 26.07 12.88
N MET A 24 -18.64 25.64 12.25
CA MET A 24 -19.93 26.31 12.38
C MET A 24 -20.49 26.23 13.81
N GLN A 25 -20.36 25.10 14.50
CA GLN A 25 -20.78 24.97 15.90
C GLN A 25 -19.97 25.88 16.83
N ILE A 26 -18.65 25.92 16.65
CA ILE A 26 -17.74 26.79 17.42
C ILE A 26 -18.06 28.26 17.14
N ALA A 27 -18.32 28.63 15.88
CA ALA A 27 -18.70 29.98 15.50
C ALA A 27 -20.01 30.41 16.17
N LYS A 28 -21.03 29.54 16.19
CA LYS A 28 -22.30 29.78 16.88
C LYS A 28 -22.12 29.95 18.39
N GLN A 29 -21.29 29.12 19.03
CA GLN A 29 -20.96 29.24 20.45
C GLN A 29 -20.27 30.58 20.79
N ASN A 30 -19.47 31.10 19.86
CA ASN A 30 -18.79 32.41 19.99
C ASN A 30 -19.66 33.61 19.56
N GLY A 31 -20.96 33.41 19.31
CA GLY A 31 -21.91 34.47 18.97
C GLY A 31 -21.81 34.97 17.53
N TRP A 32 -21.24 34.18 16.61
CA TRP A 32 -21.24 34.48 15.18
C TRP A 32 -22.51 33.94 14.52
N ASN A 33 -23.15 34.77 13.70
CA ASN A 33 -24.33 34.39 12.92
C ASN A 33 -23.94 34.04 11.49
N TYR A 34 -24.42 32.89 11.00
CA TYR A 34 -24.24 32.50 9.61
C TYR A 34 -25.17 33.32 8.72
N SER A 35 -24.60 34.02 7.73
CA SER A 35 -25.39 34.69 6.70
C SER A 35 -25.13 33.98 5.38
N GLU A 36 -26.17 33.37 4.83
CA GLU A 36 -26.16 32.81 3.48
C GLU A 36 -26.32 33.93 2.45
N THR A 37 -25.49 34.98 2.55
CA THR A 37 -25.39 35.96 1.46
C THR A 37 -24.65 35.24 0.34
N THR A 38 -25.43 34.71 -0.59
CA THR A 38 -24.98 34.06 -1.82
C THR A 38 -24.36 35.10 -2.74
N GLU A 39 -23.13 35.53 -2.43
CA GLU A 39 -22.24 35.93 -3.52
C GLU A 39 -22.20 34.76 -4.51
N PRO A 40 -22.47 34.99 -5.82
CA PRO A 40 -22.49 33.92 -6.79
C PRO A 40 -21.16 33.20 -6.70
N ALA A 41 -21.20 31.92 -6.31
CA ALA A 41 -20.02 31.09 -6.09
C ALA A 41 -19.03 31.38 -7.23
N LYS A 42 -17.89 31.97 -6.86
CA LYS A 42 -16.88 32.44 -7.82
C LYS A 42 -16.61 31.29 -8.78
N ARG A 43 -17.11 31.39 -10.02
CA ARG A 43 -17.05 30.28 -10.98
C ARG A 43 -15.59 29.89 -11.09
N LEU A 44 -15.27 28.69 -10.61
CA LEU A 44 -13.93 28.11 -10.72
C LEU A 44 -13.73 27.88 -12.22
N ARG A 45 -13.12 28.86 -12.92
CA ARG A 45 -12.86 28.82 -14.38
C ARG A 45 -12.13 27.56 -14.85
N GLY A 46 -11.52 26.79 -13.94
CA GLY A 46 -10.89 25.50 -14.21
C GLY A 46 -11.84 24.30 -14.32
N LEU A 47 -13.14 24.48 -14.08
CA LEU A 47 -14.17 23.42 -14.23
C LEU A 47 -14.94 23.53 -15.56
N ASP A 48 -14.68 24.56 -16.35
CA ASP A 48 -15.38 24.78 -17.62
C ASP A 48 -14.90 23.79 -18.72
N ASN A 49 -13.73 23.17 -18.51
CA ASN A 49 -13.16 22.12 -19.37
C ASN A 49 -12.95 20.83 -18.55
N THR A 50 -13.49 19.71 -19.03
CA THR A 50 -13.44 18.41 -18.35
C THR A 50 -12.01 17.88 -18.19
N ALA A 51 -11.11 18.20 -19.12
CA ALA A 51 -9.71 17.81 -19.04
C ALA A 51 -8.96 18.55 -17.91
N ASP A 52 -9.19 19.86 -17.80
CA ASP A 52 -8.57 20.71 -16.78
C ASP A 52 -9.12 20.38 -15.38
N ALA A 53 -10.42 20.12 -15.28
CA ALA A 53 -11.06 19.65 -14.06
C ALA A 53 -10.43 18.34 -13.54
N LEU A 54 -10.20 17.38 -14.44
CA LEU A 54 -9.57 16.10 -14.10
C LEU A 54 -8.10 16.29 -13.66
N ALA A 55 -7.36 17.20 -14.31
CA ALA A 55 -6.00 17.53 -13.93
C ALA A 55 -5.95 18.16 -12.53
N MET A 56 -6.84 19.12 -12.25
CA MET A 56 -6.95 19.75 -10.93
C MET A 56 -7.37 18.75 -9.84
N MET A 57 -8.29 17.83 -10.14
CA MET A 57 -8.67 16.76 -9.20
C MET A 57 -7.51 15.82 -8.87
N LYS A 58 -6.70 15.46 -9.87
CA LYS A 58 -5.49 14.65 -9.64
C LYS A 58 -4.50 15.39 -8.74
N GLN A 59 -4.23 16.65 -9.04
CA GLN A 59 -3.32 17.46 -8.25
C GLN A 59 -3.82 17.66 -6.81
N ALA A 60 -5.12 17.94 -6.63
CA ALA A 60 -5.73 18.07 -5.30
C ALA A 60 -5.63 16.76 -4.51
N ARG A 61 -5.89 15.61 -5.17
CA ARG A 61 -5.73 14.30 -4.56
C ARG A 61 -4.29 14.08 -4.07
N GLU A 62 -3.30 14.34 -4.92
CA GLU A 62 -1.88 14.18 -4.57
C GLU A 62 -1.48 15.07 -3.39
N GLN A 63 -1.93 16.32 -3.37
CA GLN A 63 -1.67 17.23 -2.25
C GLN A 63 -2.34 16.77 -0.95
N THR A 64 -3.61 16.35 -1.02
CA THR A 64 -4.32 15.83 0.16
C THR A 64 -3.63 14.58 0.71
N LEU A 65 -3.23 13.64 -0.15
CA LEU A 65 -2.52 12.43 0.26
C LEU A 65 -1.16 12.76 0.90
N ALA A 66 -0.41 13.70 0.33
CA ALA A 66 0.86 14.15 0.90
C ALA A 66 0.68 14.81 2.28
N ASN A 67 -0.39 15.57 2.47
CA ASN A 67 -0.71 16.19 3.76
C ASN A 67 -1.16 15.14 4.79
N LEU A 68 -1.99 14.18 4.40
CA LEU A 68 -2.41 13.08 5.27
C LEU A 68 -1.21 12.22 5.70
N TYR A 69 -0.31 11.88 4.78
CA TYR A 69 0.90 11.12 5.11
C TYR A 69 1.81 11.85 6.11
N LYS A 70 1.91 13.18 6.01
CA LYS A 70 2.72 13.98 6.94
C LYS A 70 2.07 14.11 8.32
N ASN A 71 0.77 14.39 8.35
CA ASN A 71 0.08 14.81 9.56
C ASN A 71 -0.57 13.65 10.33
N ASP A 72 -0.85 12.52 9.68
CA ASP A 72 -1.49 11.35 10.30
C ASP A 72 -0.53 10.14 10.37
N PRO A 73 -0.08 9.75 11.58
CA PRO A 73 0.77 8.59 11.78
C PRO A 73 0.16 7.26 11.29
N ILE A 74 -1.16 7.08 11.41
CA ILE A 74 -1.85 5.83 11.03
C ILE A 74 -1.85 5.67 9.52
N VAL A 75 -2.14 6.76 8.79
CA VAL A 75 -2.08 6.76 7.32
C VAL A 75 -0.66 6.48 6.84
N ARG A 76 0.36 7.04 7.51
CA ARG A 76 1.76 6.76 7.18
C ARG A 76 2.14 5.30 7.42
N GLU A 77 1.80 4.74 8.58
CA GLU A 77 2.13 3.35 8.91
C GLU A 77 1.41 2.36 8.01
N SER A 78 0.13 2.58 7.70
CA SER A 78 -0.62 1.72 6.79
C SER A 78 -0.05 1.72 5.36
N LEU A 79 0.31 2.89 4.82
CA LEU A 79 0.95 2.99 3.50
C LEU A 79 2.33 2.32 3.47
N ASN A 80 3.13 2.50 4.52
CA ASN A 80 4.43 1.84 4.62
C ASN A 80 4.29 0.31 4.75
N ALA A 81 3.31 -0.16 5.52
CA ALA A 81 3.03 -1.59 5.67
C ALA A 81 2.59 -2.21 4.35
N GLN A 82 1.71 -1.54 3.60
CA GLN A 82 1.28 -1.99 2.28
C GLN A 82 2.46 -2.08 1.31
N ALA A 83 3.30 -1.04 1.25
CA ALA A 83 4.48 -1.05 0.40
C ALA A 83 5.46 -2.18 0.76
N ALA A 84 5.65 -2.45 2.05
CA ALA A 84 6.50 -3.55 2.52
C ALA A 84 5.94 -4.92 2.16
N ILE A 85 4.62 -5.12 2.26
CA ILE A 85 3.93 -6.36 1.87
C ILE A 85 4.09 -6.59 0.37
N GLU A 86 3.83 -5.58 -0.46
CA GLU A 86 3.99 -5.65 -1.91
C GLU A 86 5.43 -5.98 -2.28
N GLN A 87 6.41 -5.30 -1.68
CA GLN A 87 7.83 -5.61 -1.87
C GLN A 87 8.17 -7.03 -1.43
N ALA A 88 7.62 -7.54 -0.33
CA ALA A 88 7.84 -8.92 0.12
C ALA A 88 7.32 -9.95 -0.90
N PHE A 89 6.15 -9.69 -1.49
CA PHE A 89 5.61 -10.54 -2.56
C PHE A 89 6.48 -10.52 -3.82
N TYR A 90 6.99 -9.35 -4.23
CA TYR A 90 7.84 -9.25 -5.42
C TYR A 90 9.29 -9.73 -5.19
N SER A 91 9.80 -9.58 -3.97
CA SER A 91 11.16 -10.03 -3.57
C SER A 91 11.22 -11.51 -3.22
N GLN A 92 10.08 -12.20 -3.10
CA GLN A 92 10.02 -13.64 -3.29
C GLN A 92 10.27 -13.98 -4.77
N SER A 93 11.47 -13.67 -5.27
CA SER A 93 11.92 -14.26 -6.53
C SER A 93 12.07 -15.76 -6.27
N ASN A 94 11.25 -16.55 -6.96
CA ASN A 94 11.45 -17.99 -7.09
C ASN A 94 12.64 -18.26 -8.04
N ASP A 95 13.76 -17.56 -7.86
CA ASP A 95 14.98 -17.75 -8.67
C ASP A 95 15.65 -19.09 -8.39
N LYS A 96 15.21 -19.80 -7.34
CA LYS A 96 15.55 -21.21 -7.18
C LYS A 96 14.66 -22.01 -8.14
N PRO A 97 15.23 -22.67 -9.16
CA PRO A 97 14.45 -23.54 -10.03
C PRO A 97 13.77 -24.60 -9.16
N SER A 98 12.44 -24.53 -9.08
CA SER A 98 11.68 -25.51 -8.33
C SER A 98 11.58 -26.80 -9.13
N ASN A 99 12.00 -27.89 -8.50
CA ASN A 99 11.79 -29.25 -8.99
C ASN A 99 10.33 -29.69 -8.80
N LEU A 100 9.52 -28.94 -8.04
CA LEU A 100 8.11 -29.23 -7.79
C LEU A 100 7.26 -28.72 -8.97
N ILE A 101 6.27 -29.53 -9.37
CA ILE A 101 5.27 -29.20 -10.38
C ILE A 101 3.94 -29.03 -9.67
N TYR A 102 3.29 -27.90 -9.90
CA TYR A 102 1.95 -27.60 -9.42
C TYR A 102 0.97 -27.50 -10.59
N ASP A 103 -0.31 -27.76 -10.34
CA ASP A 103 -1.37 -27.50 -11.31
C ASP A 103 -1.76 -26.00 -11.34
N GLY A 104 -2.67 -25.63 -12.25
CA GLY A 104 -3.15 -24.25 -12.38
C GLY A 104 -3.99 -23.74 -11.21
N GLN A 105 -4.35 -24.62 -10.26
CA GLN A 105 -5.07 -24.30 -9.02
C GLN A 105 -4.12 -24.24 -7.82
N GLY A 106 -2.83 -24.52 -8.01
CA GLY A 106 -1.81 -24.52 -6.96
C GLY A 106 -1.64 -25.84 -6.21
N ASN A 107 -2.28 -26.93 -6.62
CA ASN A 107 -2.10 -28.25 -5.99
C ASN A 107 -0.81 -28.92 -6.49
N PHE A 108 -0.13 -29.64 -5.60
CA PHE A 108 1.08 -30.38 -5.95
C PHE A 108 0.76 -31.57 -6.89
N LYS A 109 1.41 -31.61 -8.04
CA LYS A 109 1.23 -32.65 -9.08
C LYS A 109 2.40 -33.63 -9.14
N GLY A 110 3.61 -33.21 -8.79
CA GLY A 110 4.79 -34.09 -8.82
C GLY A 110 6.11 -33.34 -8.89
N ILE A 111 7.17 -34.03 -9.34
CA ILE A 111 8.51 -33.46 -9.50
C ILE A 111 9.03 -33.61 -10.93
N LYS A 112 9.84 -32.65 -11.41
CA LYS A 112 10.39 -32.63 -12.77
C LYS A 112 11.49 -33.67 -12.99
N GLN A 113 12.36 -33.85 -11.99
CA GLN A 113 13.50 -34.77 -12.04
C GLN A 113 13.62 -35.49 -10.69
N SER A 114 13.67 -36.81 -10.71
CA SER A 114 13.93 -37.64 -9.52
C SER A 114 15.32 -38.25 -9.63
N ILE A 115 16.11 -38.11 -8.56
CA ILE A 115 17.44 -38.72 -8.43
C ILE A 115 17.33 -40.15 -7.83
N ILE A 116 16.16 -40.49 -7.29
CA ILE A 116 15.86 -41.80 -6.67
C ILE A 116 15.27 -42.77 -7.70
N SER A 117 14.50 -42.26 -8.67
CA SER A 117 13.80 -43.06 -9.66
C SER A 117 13.76 -42.36 -11.02
N GLY A 118 13.89 -43.12 -12.11
CA GLY A 118 13.86 -42.59 -13.48
C GLY A 118 15.25 -42.35 -14.11
N THR A 119 15.30 -41.60 -15.20
CA THR A 119 16.51 -41.48 -16.06
C THR A 119 17.68 -40.75 -15.40
N GLN A 120 17.42 -39.96 -14.35
CA GLN A 120 18.45 -39.25 -13.57
C GLN A 120 18.91 -40.03 -12.34
N ALA A 121 18.33 -41.21 -12.07
CA ALA A 121 18.71 -42.11 -10.99
C ALA A 121 19.94 -42.94 -11.37
N THR A 122 21.04 -42.27 -11.65
CA THR A 122 22.34 -42.91 -11.92
C THR A 122 23.11 -43.11 -10.62
N ASP A 123 23.98 -44.12 -10.58
CA ASP A 123 24.82 -44.43 -9.40
C ASP A 123 25.62 -43.21 -8.93
N LYS A 124 26.11 -42.40 -9.88
CA LYS A 124 26.84 -41.16 -9.59
C LYS A 124 25.96 -40.15 -8.85
N ASN A 125 24.77 -39.86 -9.38
CA ASN A 125 23.86 -38.89 -8.78
C ASN A 125 23.35 -39.34 -7.40
N GLN A 126 23.14 -40.65 -7.24
CA GLN A 126 22.76 -41.24 -5.95
C GLN A 126 23.90 -41.16 -4.93
N ALA A 127 25.14 -41.43 -5.33
CA ALA A 127 26.31 -41.31 -4.46
C ALA A 127 26.54 -39.84 -4.03
N ASP A 128 26.40 -38.89 -4.95
CA ASP A 128 26.52 -37.46 -4.64
C ASP A 128 25.41 -36.98 -3.69
N MET A 129 24.17 -37.46 -3.88
CA MET A 129 23.06 -37.21 -2.95
C MET A 129 23.34 -37.77 -1.55
N MET A 130 23.81 -39.01 -1.46
CA MET A 130 24.14 -39.63 -0.17
C MET A 130 25.28 -38.90 0.55
N ARG A 131 26.29 -38.42 -0.20
CA ARG A 131 27.36 -37.58 0.36
C ARG A 131 26.81 -36.27 0.92
N ALA A 132 25.94 -35.60 0.19
CA ALA A 132 25.30 -34.36 0.66
C ALA A 132 24.43 -34.58 1.91
N ILE A 133 23.67 -35.67 1.96
CA ILE A 133 22.87 -36.07 3.13
C ILE A 133 23.79 -36.31 4.33
N LYS A 134 24.87 -37.07 4.15
CA LYS A 134 25.86 -37.34 5.21
C LYS A 134 26.48 -36.05 5.75
N ALA A 135 26.88 -35.12 4.87
CA ALA A 135 27.43 -33.83 5.27
C ALA A 135 26.42 -32.96 6.03
N ASP A 136 25.15 -32.90 5.61
CA ASP A 136 24.11 -32.14 6.32
C ASP A 136 23.82 -32.74 7.70
N ILE A 137 23.78 -34.08 7.80
CA ILE A 137 23.65 -34.80 9.07
C ILE A 137 24.79 -34.41 10.00
N TYR A 138 26.05 -34.52 9.57
CA TYR A 138 27.20 -34.16 10.41
C TYR A 138 27.19 -32.70 10.83
N LYS A 139 26.83 -31.79 9.91
CA LYS A 139 26.67 -30.36 10.23
C LYS A 139 25.62 -30.13 11.32
N ARG A 140 24.48 -30.83 11.27
CA ARG A 140 23.44 -30.75 12.32
C ARG A 140 23.88 -31.33 13.65
N PHE A 141 24.69 -32.38 13.62
CA PHE A 141 25.23 -33.02 14.82
C PHE A 141 26.52 -32.35 15.35
N GLY A 142 27.03 -31.32 14.67
CA GLY A 142 28.23 -30.58 15.09
C GLY A 142 29.51 -31.42 15.06
N VAL A 143 29.54 -32.46 14.22
CA VAL A 143 30.72 -33.33 14.05
C VAL A 143 31.41 -32.90 12.76
N GLU A 144 32.69 -32.54 12.83
CA GLU A 144 33.53 -32.35 11.64
C GLU A 144 33.96 -33.72 11.09
N GLU A 145 33.92 -33.88 9.76
CA GLU A 145 34.20 -35.15 9.05
C GLU A 145 35.56 -35.78 9.37
#